data_AF-A0A3D2CUV8-F1
#
_entry.id   AF-A0A3D2CUV8-F1
#
_cell.length_a   1.000
_cell.length_b   1.000
_cell.length_c   1.000
_cell.angle_alpha   90.00
_cell.angle_beta   90.00
_cell.angle_gamma   90.00
#
_symmetry.space_group_name_H-M   'P 1'
#
loop_
_entity.id
_entity.type
_entity.pdbx_description
1 polymer ?
#
loop_
_entity_poly.entity_id
_entity_poly.type
_entity_poly.pdbx_seq_one_letter_code
_entity_poly.pdbx_strand_id
1 'polypeptide(L)'
;ILSVGMPAHQQMSGGTLLPSLLTLGMKYGEMNIFHRHQDNAGNGAVTFSLANMLNPGSFDLDTMETFVTPGVSLFMALPNASDPFTAFEQMLSAAKQLAAEFNGQLVDDKRNIMTKQTEQHYVSKIREFDRQYRLASIE
;
A
#
# COMPACT_ATOMS: atom_id res chain seq x y z
N ILE A 1 -3.14 5.68 -4.92
CA ILE A 1 -2.29 5.64 -3.71
C ILE A 1 -3.23 5.71 -2.53
N LEU A 2 -3.02 4.90 -1.50
CA LEU A 2 -3.71 4.96 -0.22
C LEU A 2 -2.70 5.29 0.87
N SER A 3 -3.11 5.94 1.95
CA SER A 3 -2.22 6.16 3.10
C SER A 3 -2.91 5.85 4.40
N VAL A 4 -2.16 5.29 5.35
CA VAL A 4 -2.59 5.10 6.74
C VAL A 4 -1.82 6.11 7.58
N GLY A 5 -2.51 7.17 7.98
CA GLY A 5 -1.93 8.25 8.80
C GLY A 5 -2.30 8.09 10.27
N MET A 6 -1.36 8.38 11.16
CA MET A 6 -1.61 8.41 12.59
C MET A 6 -2.30 9.72 13.01
N PRO A 7 -3.17 9.70 14.04
CA PRO A 7 -3.68 10.92 14.65
C PRO A 7 -2.55 11.85 15.14
N ALA A 8 -2.88 13.12 15.32
CA ALA A 8 -1.92 14.08 15.88
C ALA A 8 -1.36 13.58 17.23
N HIS A 9 -0.05 13.73 17.41
CA HIS A 9 0.69 13.26 18.59
C HIS A 9 0.75 11.74 18.79
N GLN A 10 0.30 10.94 17.82
CA GLN A 10 0.52 9.50 17.79
C GLN A 10 1.50 9.13 16.68
N GLN A 11 2.17 7.98 16.86
CA GLN A 11 3.13 7.46 15.91
C GLN A 11 2.97 5.95 15.77
N MET A 12 3.25 5.46 14.57
CA MET A 12 3.29 4.05 14.23
C MET A 12 4.68 3.52 14.60
N SER A 13 4.72 2.58 15.55
CA SER A 13 5.97 1.92 15.95
C SER A 13 6.44 0.96 14.87
N GLY A 14 7.69 1.11 14.43
CA GLY A 14 8.35 0.22 13.47
C GLY A 14 8.46 -1.22 13.97
N GLY A 15 8.71 -1.40 15.27
CA GLY A 15 8.78 -2.72 15.90
C GLY A 15 7.46 -3.49 15.86
N THR A 16 6.32 -2.79 15.83
CA THR A 16 5.00 -3.40 15.60
C THR A 16 4.71 -3.51 14.10
N LEU A 17 5.05 -2.49 13.32
CA LEU A 17 4.76 -2.42 11.89
C LEU A 17 5.42 -3.56 11.11
N LEU A 18 6.70 -3.87 11.37
CA LEU A 18 7.43 -4.90 10.64
C LEU A 18 6.72 -6.27 10.72
N PRO A 19 6.38 -6.82 11.89
CA PRO A 19 5.57 -8.05 11.99
C PRO A 19 4.23 -7.98 11.23
N SER A 20 3.51 -6.85 11.28
CA SER A 20 2.25 -6.68 10.55
C SER A 20 2.46 -6.78 9.03
N LEU A 21 3.50 -6.13 8.51
CA LEU A 21 3.85 -6.18 7.08
C LEU A 21 4.24 -7.59 6.62
N LEU A 22 5.00 -8.32 7.46
CA LEU A 22 5.36 -9.71 7.17
C LEU A 22 4.14 -10.64 7.19
N THR A 23 3.20 -10.43 8.11
CA THR A 23 1.93 -11.18 8.20
C THR A 23 1.04 -10.91 6.99
N LEU A 24 1.06 -9.69 6.47
CA LEU A 24 0.41 -9.29 5.22
C LEU A 24 1.10 -9.86 3.96
N GLY A 25 2.17 -10.64 4.11
CA GLY A 25 2.91 -11.24 3.00
C GLY A 25 3.73 -10.24 2.21
N MET A 26 4.06 -9.08 2.79
CA MET A 26 4.95 -8.11 2.17
C MET A 26 6.42 -8.47 2.46
N LYS A 27 7.28 -8.18 1.49
CA LYS A 27 8.72 -8.45 1.54
C LYS A 27 9.49 -7.15 1.42
N TYR A 28 10.47 -6.96 2.29
CA TYR A 28 11.43 -5.87 2.14
C TYR A 28 12.31 -6.12 0.92
N GLY A 29 12.57 -5.08 0.12
CA GLY A 29 13.32 -5.25 -1.12
C GLY A 29 13.81 -3.95 -1.73
N GLU A 30 13.61 -3.83 -3.04
CA GLU A 30 14.09 -2.72 -3.85
C GLU A 30 13.70 -1.35 -3.25
N MET A 31 14.58 -0.35 -3.41
CA MET A 31 14.39 0.99 -2.84
C MET A 31 14.24 1.03 -1.31
N ASN A 32 14.58 -0.05 -0.60
CA ASN A 32 14.49 -0.15 0.86
C ASN A 32 13.05 0.04 1.37
N ILE A 33 12.07 -0.47 0.62
CA ILE A 33 10.64 -0.45 0.97
C ILE A 33 10.05 -1.87 0.96
N PHE A 34 8.76 -1.98 1.28
CA PHE A 34 8.06 -3.26 1.29
C PHE A 34 7.23 -3.46 0.03
N HIS A 35 7.22 -4.68 -0.49
CA HIS A 35 6.51 -5.06 -1.70
C HIS A 35 5.63 -6.28 -1.46
N ARG A 36 4.43 -6.25 -2.02
CA ARG A 36 3.61 -7.44 -2.20
C ARG A 36 3.89 -7.99 -3.60
N HIS A 37 4.15 -9.29 -3.67
CA HIS A 37 4.31 -10.02 -4.93
C HIS A 37 3.08 -10.87 -5.23
N GLN A 38 3.06 -11.50 -6.40
CA GLN A 38 1.94 -12.36 -6.85
C GLN A 38 1.67 -13.52 -5.88
N ASP A 39 2.69 -14.04 -5.20
CA ASP A 39 2.54 -15.01 -4.13
C ASP A 39 3.11 -14.53 -2.78
N ASN A 40 2.84 -15.28 -1.71
CA ASN A 40 3.33 -14.95 -0.35
C ASN A 40 4.81 -15.28 -0.13
N ALA A 41 5.40 -16.11 -1.00
CA ALA A 41 6.81 -16.45 -0.95
C ALA A 41 7.69 -15.30 -1.48
N GLY A 42 7.10 -14.33 -2.17
CA GLY A 42 7.80 -13.20 -2.76
C GLY A 42 8.17 -13.43 -4.22
N ASN A 43 7.56 -14.42 -4.88
CA ASN A 43 7.83 -14.70 -6.29
C ASN A 43 6.85 -13.96 -7.20
N GLY A 44 7.30 -13.75 -8.43
CA GLY A 44 6.57 -13.04 -9.45
C GLY A 44 6.70 -11.52 -9.31
N ALA A 45 6.00 -10.81 -10.17
CA ALA A 45 6.06 -9.36 -10.22
C ALA A 45 5.43 -8.70 -8.99
N VAL A 46 5.89 -7.48 -8.69
CA VAL A 46 5.31 -6.64 -7.62
C VAL A 46 3.89 -6.24 -8.01
N THR A 47 2.94 -6.49 -7.11
CA THR A 47 1.52 -6.11 -7.27
C THR A 47 1.26 -4.73 -6.68
N PHE A 48 1.73 -4.48 -5.45
CA PHE A 48 1.73 -3.17 -4.81
C PHE A 48 2.90 -3.03 -3.84
N SER A 49 3.22 -1.81 -3.46
CA SER A 49 4.31 -1.48 -2.53
C SER A 49 3.82 -0.62 -1.39
N LEU A 50 4.57 -0.62 -0.29
CA LEU A 50 4.36 0.21 0.89
C LEU A 50 5.66 0.91 1.24
N ALA A 51 5.57 2.24 1.37
CA ALA A 51 6.67 3.12 1.74
C ALA A 51 6.31 3.92 3.01
N ASN A 52 7.34 4.41 3.67
CA ASN A 52 7.19 5.38 4.75
C ASN A 52 6.63 6.70 4.18
N MET A 53 5.74 7.38 4.91
CA MET A 53 5.24 8.70 4.51
C MET A 53 6.30 9.81 4.61
N LEU A 54 7.33 9.63 5.44
CA LEU A 54 8.43 10.58 5.55
C LEU A 54 9.47 10.35 4.46
N ASN A 55 9.97 11.43 3.87
CA ASN A 55 11.11 11.36 2.95
C ASN A 55 12.34 10.80 3.69
N PRO A 56 13.09 9.86 3.07
CA PRO A 56 13.06 9.50 1.66
C PRO A 56 12.06 8.39 1.27
N GLY A 57 11.21 7.92 2.18
CA GLY A 57 10.20 6.89 1.94
C GLY A 57 10.68 5.46 2.25
N SER A 58 11.97 5.27 2.52
CA SER A 58 12.57 4.00 2.88
C SER A 58 12.40 3.64 4.37
N PHE A 59 12.64 2.36 4.65
CA PHE A 59 12.85 1.82 5.99
C PHE A 59 14.27 1.28 6.10
N ASP A 60 14.82 1.36 7.31
CA ASP A 60 16.06 0.72 7.69
C ASP A 60 15.72 -0.40 8.68
N LEU A 61 16.01 -1.65 8.29
CA LEU A 61 15.65 -2.83 9.08
C LEU A 61 16.47 -2.91 10.38
N ASP A 62 17.68 -2.38 10.38
CA ASP A 62 18.57 -2.41 11.55
C ASP A 62 18.06 -1.49 12.66
N THR A 63 17.33 -0.43 12.30
CA THR A 63 16.78 0.55 13.25
C THR A 63 15.26 0.44 13.43
N MET A 64 14.62 -0.53 12.77
CA MET A 64 13.16 -0.69 12.71
C MET A 64 12.50 -0.84 14.09
N GLU A 65 13.15 -1.50 15.05
CA GLU A 65 12.60 -1.72 16.39
C GLU A 65 12.33 -0.40 17.13
N THR A 66 13.21 0.59 16.96
CA THR A 66 13.09 1.93 17.58
C THR A 66 12.49 2.98 16.65
N PHE A 67 12.27 2.62 15.39
CA PHE A 67 11.73 3.52 14.37
C PHE A 67 10.29 3.90 14.69
N VAL A 68 9.92 5.14 14.36
CA VAL A 68 8.56 5.65 14.46
C VAL A 68 8.21 6.48 13.23
N THR A 69 6.96 6.40 12.78
CA THR A 69 6.49 7.19 11.63
C THR A 69 5.08 7.76 11.86
N PRO A 70 4.76 8.96 11.32
CA PRO A 70 3.40 9.45 11.26
C PRO A 70 2.47 8.62 10.35
N GLY A 71 3.01 7.69 9.55
CA GLY A 71 2.21 6.78 8.75
C GLY A 71 2.93 6.16 7.56
N VAL A 72 2.17 5.40 6.78
CA VAL A 72 2.68 4.67 5.60
C VAL A 72 1.79 4.91 4.38
N SER A 73 2.38 4.83 3.20
CA SER A 73 1.68 4.96 1.92
C SER A 73 1.76 3.66 1.13
N LEU A 74 0.61 3.17 0.68
CA LEU A 74 0.46 2.01 -0.19
C LEU A 74 0.15 2.46 -1.61
N PHE A 75 0.83 1.88 -2.59
CA PHE A 75 0.65 2.25 -3.99
C PHE A 75 0.89 1.07 -4.92
N MET A 76 0.20 1.10 -6.06
CA MET A 76 0.36 0.16 -7.16
C MET A 76 0.48 0.94 -8.46
N ALA A 77 1.24 0.40 -9.41
CA ALA A 77 1.32 0.93 -10.77
C ALA A 77 0.27 0.26 -11.67
N LEU A 78 -0.17 1.00 -12.69
CA LEU A 78 -0.95 0.50 -13.81
C LEU A 78 -0.16 0.74 -15.12
N PRO A 79 -0.11 -0.22 -16.07
CA PRO A 79 -0.70 -1.55 -15.98
C PRO A 79 -0.03 -2.38 -14.88
N ASN A 80 -0.83 -3.18 -14.19
CA ASN A 80 -0.31 -4.08 -13.15
C ASN A 80 0.09 -5.40 -13.80
N ALA A 81 1.16 -6.03 -13.30
CA ALA A 81 1.58 -7.34 -13.78
C ALA A 81 0.61 -8.46 -13.37
N SER A 82 -0.30 -8.19 -12.42
CA SER A 82 -1.43 -9.04 -12.05
C SER A 82 -2.75 -8.39 -12.44
N ASP A 83 -3.88 -9.05 -12.16
CA ASP A 83 -5.20 -8.41 -12.31
C ASP A 83 -5.28 -7.14 -11.42
N PRO A 84 -5.46 -5.95 -12.01
CA PRO A 84 -5.36 -4.69 -11.26
C PRO A 84 -6.50 -4.52 -10.25
N PHE A 85 -7.66 -5.18 -10.44
CA PHE A 85 -8.74 -5.17 -9.46
C PHE A 85 -8.36 -5.98 -8.23
N THR A 86 -7.85 -7.21 -8.43
CA THR A 86 -7.35 -8.07 -7.35
C THR A 86 -6.21 -7.40 -6.59
N ALA A 87 -5.25 -6.79 -7.28
CA ALA A 87 -4.15 -6.05 -6.65
C ALA A 87 -4.66 -4.88 -5.80
N PHE A 88 -5.66 -4.13 -6.29
CA PHE A 88 -6.28 -3.05 -5.53
C PHE A 88 -7.06 -3.55 -4.31
N GLU A 89 -7.82 -4.63 -4.44
CA GLU A 89 -8.56 -5.23 -3.31
C GLU A 89 -7.60 -5.69 -2.20
N GLN A 90 -6.49 -6.35 -2.57
CA GLN A 90 -5.46 -6.75 -1.63
C GLN A 90 -4.78 -5.54 -0.96
N MET A 91 -4.42 -4.51 -1.75
CA MET A 91 -3.83 -3.27 -1.23
C MET A 91 -4.79 -2.57 -0.26
N LEU A 92 -6.07 -2.47 -0.60
CA LEU A 92 -7.10 -1.85 0.24
C LEU A 92 -7.32 -2.65 1.53
N SER A 93 -7.36 -3.98 1.44
CA SER A 93 -7.48 -4.87 2.60
C SER A 93 -6.30 -4.69 3.56
N ALA A 94 -5.06 -4.70 3.04
CA ALA A 94 -3.86 -4.45 3.82
C ALA A 94 -3.89 -3.08 4.49
N ALA A 95 -4.28 -2.02 3.77
CA ALA A 95 -4.39 -0.68 4.32
C ALA A 95 -5.44 -0.57 5.43
N LYS A 96 -6.60 -1.24 5.29
CA LYS A 96 -7.64 -1.32 6.33
C LYS A 96 -7.15 -2.07 7.57
N GLN A 97 -6.41 -3.16 7.39
CA GLN A 97 -5.83 -3.93 8.50
C GLN A 97 -4.83 -3.09 9.29
N LEU A 98 -3.90 -2.41 8.60
CA LEU A 98 -2.94 -1.51 9.25
C LEU A 98 -3.65 -0.35 9.96
N ALA A 99 -4.67 0.26 9.35
CA ALA A 99 -5.44 1.30 10.01
C ALA A 99 -6.11 0.81 11.30
N ALA A 100 -6.69 -0.39 11.29
CA ALA A 100 -7.30 -0.98 12.49
C ALA A 100 -6.25 -1.32 13.57
N GLU A 101 -5.12 -1.91 13.19
CA GLU A 101 -4.07 -2.34 14.12
C GLU A 101 -3.39 -1.16 14.82
N PHE A 102 -3.14 -0.07 14.09
CA PHE A 102 -2.46 1.11 14.62
C PHE A 102 -3.43 2.21 15.11
N ASN A 103 -4.74 1.97 15.08
CA ASN A 103 -5.75 3.02 15.30
C ASN A 103 -5.52 4.25 14.40
N GLY A 104 -5.05 4.00 13.18
CA GLY A 104 -4.76 4.99 12.16
C GLY A 104 -5.97 5.31 11.28
N GLN A 105 -5.88 6.42 10.54
CA GLN A 105 -6.88 6.84 9.57
C GLN A 105 -6.46 6.45 8.16
N LEU A 106 -7.27 5.63 7.50
CA LEU A 106 -7.10 5.36 6.07
C LEU A 106 -7.63 6.54 5.25
N VAL A 107 -6.77 7.06 4.36
CA VAL A 107 -7.08 8.19 3.47
C VAL A 107 -6.63 7.92 2.03
N ASP A 108 -7.25 8.63 1.09
CA ASP A 108 -6.86 8.64 -0.32
C ASP A 108 -5.63 9.54 -0.60
N ASP A 109 -5.24 9.63 -1.86
CA ASP A 109 -4.17 10.48 -2.39
C ASP A 109 -4.35 11.98 -2.09
N LYS A 110 -5.58 12.42 -1.82
CA LYS A 110 -5.95 13.79 -1.48
C LYS A 110 -6.15 14.00 0.02
N ARG A 111 -5.81 13.01 0.85
CA ARG A 111 -6.03 12.99 2.31
C ARG A 111 -7.51 13.02 2.72
N ASN A 112 -8.43 12.64 1.84
CA ASN A 112 -9.82 12.43 2.22
C ASN A 112 -9.96 11.06 2.88
N ILE A 113 -10.83 10.95 3.87
CA ILE A 113 -11.15 9.68 4.52
C ILE A 113 -11.63 8.67 3.47
N MET A 114 -11.11 7.45 3.57
CA MET A 114 -11.52 6.37 2.69
C MET A 114 -12.92 5.89 3.07
N THR A 115 -13.89 6.14 2.20
CA THR A 115 -15.27 5.69 2.34
C THR A 115 -15.61 4.67 1.26
N LYS A 116 -16.78 4.00 1.36
CA LYS A 116 -17.28 3.13 0.29
C LYS A 116 -17.37 3.86 -1.07
N GLN A 117 -17.72 5.14 -1.07
CA GLN A 117 -17.76 5.96 -2.28
C GLN A 117 -16.35 6.17 -2.86
N THR A 118 -15.37 6.47 -2.00
CA THR A 118 -13.97 6.62 -2.41
C THR A 118 -13.41 5.30 -2.95
N GLU A 119 -13.74 4.17 -2.33
CA GLU A 119 -13.40 2.82 -2.83
C GLU A 119 -13.95 2.57 -4.22
N GLN A 120 -15.24 2.83 -4.45
CA GLN A 120 -15.89 2.68 -5.76
C GLN A 120 -15.28 3.61 -6.82
N HIS A 121 -14.88 4.82 -6.42
CA HIS A 121 -14.18 5.75 -7.30
C HIS A 121 -12.85 5.19 -7.79
N TYR A 122 -12.06 4.57 -6.90
CA TYR A 122 -10.82 3.91 -7.27
C TYR A 122 -11.05 2.72 -8.22
N VAL A 123 -12.05 1.88 -7.95
CA VAL A 123 -12.42 0.77 -8.84
C VAL A 123 -12.82 1.29 -10.23
N SER A 124 -13.54 2.41 -10.29
CA SER A 124 -13.93 3.04 -11.56
C SER A 124 -12.73 3.57 -12.33
N LYS A 125 -11.76 4.20 -11.64
CA LYS A 125 -10.49 4.65 -12.24
C LYS A 125 -9.68 3.49 -12.82
N ILE A 126 -9.56 2.39 -12.08
CA ILE A 126 -8.86 1.18 -12.55
C ILE A 126 -9.53 0.62 -13.79
N ARG A 127 -10.87 0.53 -13.78
CA ARG A 127 -11.65 0.05 -14.93
C ARG A 127 -11.45 0.90 -16.18
N GLU A 128 -11.49 2.22 -16.05
CA GLU A 128 -11.33 3.10 -17.20
C GLU A 128 -9.91 3.00 -17.77
N PHE A 129 -8.88 3.00 -16.91
CA PHE A 129 -7.50 2.80 -17.34
C PHE A 129 -7.34 1.46 -18.07
N ASP A 130 -7.80 0.37 -17.47
CA ASP A 130 -7.64 -0.97 -18.01
C ASP A 130 -8.38 -1.17 -19.33
N ARG A 131 -9.56 -0.54 -19.48
CA ARG A 131 -10.28 -0.49 -20.76
C ARG A 131 -9.47 0.25 -21.83
N GLN A 132 -8.96 1.45 -21.53
CA GLN A 132 -8.18 2.25 -22.47
C GLN A 132 -6.88 1.56 -22.87
N TYR A 133 -6.17 1.00 -21.89
CA TYR A 133 -4.93 0.25 -22.10
C TYR A 133 -5.14 -0.93 -23.04
N ARG A 134 -6.20 -1.72 -22.81
CA ARG A 134 -6.53 -2.86 -23.67
C ARG A 134 -6.84 -2.45 -25.11
N LEU A 135 -7.58 -1.36 -25.32
CA LEU A 135 -7.86 -0.84 -26.66
C LEU A 135 -6.58 -0.40 -27.37
N ALA A 136 -5.71 0.35 -26.70
CA ALA A 136 -4.45 0.82 -27.27
C ALA A 136 -3.43 -0.30 -27.52
N SER A 137 -3.50 -1.40 -26.77
CA SER A 137 -2.61 -2.56 -26.96
C SER A 137 -3.02 -3.52 -28.09
N ILE A 138 -4.16 -3.27 -28.73
CA ILE A 138 -4.66 -4.06 -29.88
C ILE A 138 -4.30 -3.38 -31.22
N GLU A 139 -3.91 -2.09 -31.19
CA GLU A 139 -3.42 -1.31 -32.34
C GLU A 139 -1.90 -1.46 -32.52
#